data_AF-A0A4Y9VV27-F1
#
_entry.id   AF-A0A4Y9VV27-F1
#
_cell.length_a   1.000
_cell.length_b   1.000
_cell.length_c   1.000
_cell.angle_alpha   90.00
_cell.angle_beta   90.00
_cell.angle_gamma   90.00
#
_symmetry.space_group_name_H-M   'P 1'
#
loop_
_entity.id
_entity.type
_entity.pdbx_description
1 polymer ?
#
loop_
_entity_poly.entity_id
_entity_poly.type
_entity_poly.pdbx_seq_one_letter_code
_entity_poly.pdbx_strand_id
1 'polypeptide(L)' 'MLNDPIFSQHATPFAPLGPRRLAPLPTDIGKLPHIDVVLISHDNYDHLDLETVRLLAKQANGIPKFLVGLGLKA' A
#
# COMPACT_ATOMS: atom_id res chain seq x y z
N MET A 1 8.85 -9.04 -2.43
CA MET A 1 8.24 -8.01 -3.30
C MET A 1 6.73 -8.01 -3.09
N LEU A 2 6.10 -6.83 -3.13
CA LEU A 2 4.66 -6.64 -3.01
C LEU A 2 4.16 -5.65 -4.08
N ASN A 3 3.03 -5.92 -4.73
CA ASN A 3 2.49 -5.12 -5.84
C ASN A 3 1.17 -4.43 -5.45
N ASP A 4 1.03 -3.14 -5.79
CA ASP A 4 -0.17 -2.32 -5.59
C ASP A 4 -0.88 -2.59 -4.25
N PRO A 5 -0.17 -2.55 -3.11
CA PRO A 5 -0.75 -3.02 -1.87
C PRO A 5 -1.79 -2.04 -1.34
N ILE A 6 -2.98 -2.56 -1.10
CA ILE A 6 -4.07 -1.88 -0.41
C ILE A 6 -4.42 -2.65 0.86
N PHE A 7 -4.21 -2.03 2.03
CA PHE A 7 -4.63 -2.52 3.35
C PHE A 7 -5.74 -1.66 3.96
N SER A 8 -5.96 -0.44 3.45
CA SER A 8 -7.11 0.39 3.81
C SER A 8 -8.44 -0.29 3.47
N GLN A 9 -9.48 0.01 4.25
CA GLN A 9 -10.82 -0.51 3.99
C GLN A 9 -11.49 0.15 2.78
N HIS A 10 -11.08 1.37 2.43
CA HIS A 10 -11.64 2.14 1.32
C HIS A 10 -10.53 2.67 0.41
N ALA A 11 -10.75 2.61 -0.91
CA ALA A 11 -9.86 3.15 -1.93
C ALA A 11 -10.21 4.61 -2.24
N THR A 12 -9.95 5.49 -1.27
CA THR A 12 -10.38 6.90 -1.29
C THR A 12 -9.60 7.71 -0.25
N PRO A 13 -9.32 9.01 -0.49
CA PRO A 13 -8.75 9.89 0.53
C PRO A 13 -9.79 10.38 1.54
N PHE A 14 -11.09 10.16 1.28
CA PHE A 14 -12.21 10.69 2.08
C PHE A 14 -12.92 9.61 2.91
N ALA A 15 -12.19 8.60 3.38
CA ALA A 15 -12.78 7.50 4.15
C ALA A 15 -13.64 8.04 5.32
N PRO A 16 -14.85 7.48 5.57
CA PRO A 16 -15.41 6.26 4.99
C PRO A 16 -16.18 6.45 3.66
N LEU A 17 -16.10 7.61 3.01
CA LEU A 17 -16.78 7.85 1.73
C LEU A 17 -15.96 7.31 0.55
N GLY A 18 -16.52 6.37 -0.21
CA GLY A 18 -15.95 5.88 -1.45
C GLY A 18 -15.97 4.35 -1.58
N PRO A 19 -15.24 3.79 -2.55
CA PRO A 19 -15.22 2.35 -2.80
C PRO A 19 -14.72 1.58 -1.58
N ARG A 20 -15.57 0.72 -1.02
CA ARG A 20 -15.24 -0.14 0.12
C ARG A 20 -14.80 -1.52 -0.37
N ARG A 21 -13.73 -2.04 0.22
CA ARG A 21 -13.29 -3.43 0.01
C ARG A 21 -14.43 -4.42 0.31
N LEU A 22 -14.66 -5.35 -0.62
CA LEU A 22 -15.73 -6.36 -0.52
C LEU A 22 -15.25 -7.65 0.18
N ALA A 23 -14.04 -8.10 -0.13
CA ALA A 23 -13.43 -9.28 0.49
C ALA A 23 -12.53 -8.88 1.67
N PRO A 24 -12.43 -9.68 2.73
CA PRO A 24 -11.48 -9.41 3.81
C PRO A 24 -10.03 -9.49 3.31
N LEU A 25 -9.13 -8.84 4.03
CA LEU A 25 -7.69 -9.05 3.85
C LEU A 25 -7.31 -10.50 4.21
N PRO A 26 -6.39 -11.13 3.46
CA PRO A 26 -5.92 -12.48 3.79
C PRO A 26 -4.99 -12.50 5.02
N THR A 27 -4.37 -11.36 5.36
CA THR A 27 -3.50 -11.20 6.52
C THR A 27 -3.37 -9.72 6.90
N ASP A 28 -2.92 -9.47 8.13
CA ASP A 28 -2.58 -8.12 8.60
C ASP A 28 -1.20 -7.70 8.08
N ILE A 29 -1.01 -6.40 7.83
CA ILE A 29 0.28 -5.89 7.35
C ILE A 29 1.45 -6.19 8.30
N GLY A 30 1.19 -6.20 9.62
CA GLY A 30 2.17 -6.51 10.65
C GLY A 30 2.58 -7.98 10.71
N LYS A 31 1.87 -8.87 10.03
CA LYS A 31 2.20 -10.30 9.91
C LYS A 31 2.97 -10.62 8.64
N LEU A 32 3.15 -9.63 7.75
CA LEU A 32 3.97 -9.83 6.56
C LEU A 32 5.43 -10.02 6.96
N PRO A 33 6.19 -10.85 6.23
CA PRO A 33 7.65 -10.80 6.31
C PRO A 33 8.15 -9.42 5.88
N HIS A 34 9.44 -9.15 6.11
CA HIS A 34 10.06 -7.94 5.57
C HIS A 34 9.89 -7.90 4.05
N ILE A 35 9.51 -6.72 3.54
CA ILE A 35 9.29 -6.48 2.12
C ILE A 35 10.46 -5.65 1.60
N ASP A 36 11.29 -6.23 0.72
CA ASP A 36 12.43 -5.49 0.17
C ASP A 36 12.02 -4.47 -0.90
N VAL A 37 10.96 -4.77 -1.65
CA VAL A 37 10.52 -4.00 -2.82
C VAL A 37 9.00 -3.91 -2.86
N VAL A 38 8.48 -2.70 -3.07
CA VAL A 38 7.08 -2.42 -3.37
C VAL A 38 6.99 -1.84 -4.78
N LEU A 39 6.14 -2.40 -5.63
CA LEU A 39 5.87 -1.88 -6.97
C LEU A 39 4.48 -1.24 -7.00
N ILE A 40 4.42 0.00 -7.47
CA ILE A 40 3.17 0.74 -7.70
C ILE A 40 3.02 0.96 -9.21
N SER A 41 1.96 0.42 -9.79
CA SER A 41 1.69 0.51 -11.22
C SER A 41 1.26 1.91 -11.67
N HIS A 42 0.41 2.59 -10.88
CA HIS A 42 -0.08 3.95 -11.12
C HIS A 42 -0.65 4.57 -9.83
N ASP A 43 -1.08 5.84 -9.88
CA ASP A 43 -1.40 6.67 -8.70
C ASP A 43 -2.89 6.73 -8.32
N ASN A 44 -3.73 5.84 -8.85
CA ASN A 44 -5.13 5.74 -8.41
C ASN A 44 -5.22 5.14 -7.00
N TYR A 45 -6.21 5.57 -6.21
CA TYR A 45 -6.36 5.19 -4.80
C TYR A 45 -6.57 3.69 -4.53
N ASP A 46 -6.97 2.92 -5.54
CA ASP A 46 -7.08 1.46 -5.46
C ASP A 46 -5.75 0.73 -5.70
N HIS A 47 -4.72 1.44 -6.16
CA HIS A 47 -3.35 0.94 -6.37
C HIS A 47 -2.28 1.67 -5.54
N LEU A 48 -2.55 2.90 -5.11
CA LEU A 48 -1.68 3.72 -4.25
C LEU A 48 -2.41 4.10 -2.95
N ASP A 49 -2.30 3.22 -1.96
CA ASP A 49 -2.86 3.44 -0.64
C ASP A 49 -1.83 4.05 0.32
N LEU A 50 -2.01 5.34 0.64
CA LEU A 50 -1.09 6.12 1.46
C LEU A 50 -0.87 5.53 2.86
N GLU A 51 -1.92 5.00 3.50
CA GLU A 51 -1.79 4.40 4.83
C GLU A 51 -0.96 3.10 4.75
N THR A 52 -1.18 2.31 3.71
CA THR A 52 -0.36 1.12 3.45
C THR A 52 1.10 1.48 3.23
N VAL A 53 1.40 2.48 2.39
CA VAL A 53 2.77 2.93 2.15
C VAL A 53 3.45 3.36 3.45
N ARG A 54 2.75 4.13 4.29
CA ARG A 54 3.26 4.58 5.61
C ARG A 54 3.53 3.43 6.55
N LEU A 55 2.69 2.40 6.55
CA LEU A 55 2.86 1.21 7.39
C LEU A 55 4.05 0.36 6.91
N LEU A 56 4.20 0.19 5.60
CA LEU A 56 5.34 -0.52 5.00
C LEU A 56 6.67 0.21 5.27
N ALA A 57 6.69 1.54 5.20
CA ALA A 57 7.88 2.34 5.53
C ALA A 57 8.30 2.26 7.02
N LYS A 58 7.45 1.71 7.89
CA LYS A 58 7.74 1.52 9.33
C LYS A 58 8.17 0.09 9.67
N GLN A 59 8.40 -0.79 8.68
CA GLN A 59 8.89 -2.13 8.96
C GLN A 59 10.24 -2.10 9.69
N ALA A 60 10.38 -2.95 10.72
CA ALA A 60 11.54 -2.94 11.62
C ALA A 60 12.89 -3.21 10.90
N ASN A 61 12.85 -3.96 9.80
CA ASN A 61 14.04 -4.37 9.05
C ASN A 61 14.40 -3.39 7.92
N GLY A 62 13.81 -2.19 7.91
CA GLY A 62 14.12 -1.13 6.96
C GLY A 62 12.95 -0.75 6.06
N ILE A 63 13.13 0.36 5.34
CA ILE A 63 12.14 0.89 4.40
C ILE A 63 12.26 0.11 3.09
N PRO A 64 11.16 -0.44 2.54
CA PRO A 64 11.18 -1.08 1.23
C PRO A 64 11.62 -0.11 0.14
N LYS A 65 12.29 -0.60 -0.91
CA LYS A 65 12.49 0.20 -2.12
C LYS A 65 11.16 0.30 -2.88
N PHE A 66 10.67 1.53 -3.05
CA PHE A 66 9.49 1.78 -3.86
C PHE A 66 9.88 1.97 -5.33
N LEU A 67 9.29 1.17 -6.20
CA LEU A 67 9.36 1.32 -7.66
C LEU A 67 8.03 1.90 -8.13
N VAL A 68 8.08 3.08 -8.74
CA VAL A 68 6.90 3.88 -9.09
C VAL A 68 7.01 4.43 -10.51
N GLY A 69 5.90 4.86 -11.08
CA GLY A 69 5.86 5.57 -12.35
C GLY A 69 6.63 6.90 -12.31
N LEU A 70 7.17 7.31 -13.46
CA LEU A 70 7.87 8.59 -13.59
C LEU A 70 6.96 9.76 -13.17
N GLY A 71 7.48 10.66 -12.33
CA GLY A 71 6.74 11.82 -11.83
C GLY A 71 6.20 11.66 -10.39
N LEU A 72 6.09 10.44 -9.89
CA LEU A 72 5.91 10.18 -8.46
C LEU A 72 7.25 10.33 -7.74
N LYS A 73 7.27 11.13 -6.67
CA LYS A 73 8.45 11.23 -5.80
C LYS A 73 8.50 9.99 -4.91
N ALA A 74 9.55 9.20 -5.08
CA ALA A 74 9.95 8.16 -4.13
C ALA A 74 10.71 8.79 -2.95
#